data_AF-A0A9J9ESB7-F1
#
_entry.id   AF-A0A9J9ESB7-F1
#
_cell.length_a   1.000
_cell.length_b   1.000
_cell.length_c   1.000
_cell.angle_alpha   90.00
_cell.angle_beta   90.00
_cell.angle_gamma   90.00
#
_symmetry.space_group_name_H-M   'P 1'
#
loop_
_entity.id
_entity.type
_entity.pdbx_description
1 polymer ?
#
loop_
_entity_poly.entity_id
_entity_poly.type
_entity_poly.pdbx_seq_one_letter_code
_entity_poly.pdbx_strand_id
1 'polypeptide(L)'
;MRIGIKAELLPYQISQGMRVLQTYIYKDENGDEWFVWLREFDDEQARQALYKKTYNQWWKDEIRPRVFTMIEQDDIRVRLLNPVKLV
;
A
#
# COMPACT_ATOMS: atom_id res chain seq x y z
N MET A 1 -6.79 13.55 5.10
CA MET A 1 -6.57 12.08 5.17
C MET A 1 -6.54 11.56 6.62
N ARG A 2 -7.38 10.58 6.99
CA ARG A 2 -7.45 10.07 8.39
C ARG A 2 -6.23 9.18 8.70
N ILE A 3 -5.67 9.37 9.90
CA ILE A 3 -4.41 8.82 10.44
C ILE A 3 -4.31 7.28 10.39
N GLY A 4 -5.42 6.56 10.18
CA GLY A 4 -5.50 5.10 10.30
C GLY A 4 -4.71 4.28 9.27
N ILE A 5 -4.49 4.77 8.03
CA ILE A 5 -3.68 4.02 7.03
C ILE A 5 -2.23 3.83 7.54
N LYS A 6 -1.66 4.91 8.08
CA LYS A 6 -0.28 4.89 8.61
C LYS A 6 -0.18 4.07 9.90
N ALA A 7 -1.22 4.07 10.73
CA ALA A 7 -1.22 3.41 12.03
C ALA A 7 -1.59 1.91 11.97
N GLU A 8 -2.39 1.47 10.98
CA GLU A 8 -2.91 0.09 10.96
C GLU A 8 -2.46 -0.70 9.73
N LEU A 9 -2.53 -0.12 8.52
CA LEU A 9 -2.24 -0.85 7.29
C LEU A 9 -0.74 -1.11 7.11
N LEU A 10 0.10 -0.07 7.24
CA LEU A 10 1.53 -0.22 7.03
C LEU A 10 2.20 -1.15 8.06
N PRO A 11 1.92 -1.05 9.38
CA PRO A 11 2.49 -1.98 10.35
C PRO A 11 2.09 -3.42 10.08
N TYR A 12 0.84 -3.68 9.68
CA TYR A 12 0.41 -5.00 9.27
C TYR A 12 1.21 -5.51 8.06
N GLN A 13 1.31 -4.71 6.99
CA GLN A 13 2.07 -5.10 5.79
C GLN A 13 3.55 -5.40 6.11
N ILE A 14 4.17 -4.54 6.93
CA ILE A 14 5.55 -4.73 7.38
C ILE A 14 5.69 -6.04 8.17
N SER A 15 4.75 -6.33 9.08
CA SER A 15 4.75 -7.60 9.85
C SER A 15 4.61 -8.85 8.98
N GLN A 16 3.98 -8.74 7.80
CA GLN A 16 3.89 -9.84 6.85
C GLN A 16 5.16 -10.04 6.01
N GLY A 17 6.12 -9.10 6.09
CA GLY A 17 7.39 -9.13 5.37
C GLY A 17 7.47 -8.15 4.20
N MET A 18 6.54 -7.20 4.10
CA MET A 18 6.52 -6.21 3.02
C MET A 18 7.55 -5.10 3.27
N ARG A 19 8.50 -4.94 2.34
CA ARG A 19 9.49 -3.87 2.39
C ARG A 19 8.90 -2.57 1.87
N VAL A 20 8.58 -1.66 2.79
CA VAL A 20 8.18 -0.29 2.47
C VAL A 20 9.44 0.56 2.39
N LEU A 21 9.74 1.09 1.21
CA LEU A 21 10.94 1.91 1.00
C LEU A 21 10.72 3.34 1.47
N GLN A 22 9.65 3.96 0.98
CA GLN A 22 9.36 5.38 1.18
C GLN A 22 7.86 5.62 1.24
N THR A 23 7.47 6.69 1.94
CA THR A 23 6.08 7.16 2.04
C THR A 23 6.04 8.66 1.83
N TYR A 24 4.97 9.14 1.22
CA TYR A 24 4.78 10.53 0.85
C TYR A 24 3.35 10.98 1.09
N ILE A 25 3.20 12.30 1.23
CA ILE A 25 1.93 12.99 1.16
C ILE A 25 2.01 13.87 -0.09
N TYR A 26 1.11 13.62 -1.03
CA TYR A 26 0.91 14.47 -2.19
C TYR A 26 -0.37 15.26 -1.98
N LYS A 27 -0.35 16.56 -2.26
CA LYS A 27 -1.55 17.40 -2.26
C LYS A 27 -1.75 17.91 -3.68
N ASP A 28 -2.92 17.66 -4.26
CA ASP A 28 -3.20 18.10 -5.61
C ASP A 28 -3.69 19.55 -5.67
N GLU A 29 -4.01 20.01 -6.88
CA GLU A 29 -4.46 21.38 -7.16
C GLU A 29 -5.83 21.69 -6.55
N ASN A 30 -6.68 20.69 -6.33
CA ASN A 30 -7.97 20.82 -5.67
C ASN A 30 -7.85 20.84 -4.15
N GLY A 31 -6.66 20.51 -3.64
CA GLY A 31 -6.35 20.45 -2.22
C GLY A 31 -6.60 19.09 -1.58
N ASP A 32 -6.84 18.06 -2.38
CA ASP A 32 -7.02 16.69 -1.89
C ASP A 32 -5.67 16.09 -1.48
N GLU A 33 -5.68 15.34 -0.38
CA GLU A 33 -4.48 14.70 0.17
C GLU A 33 -4.40 13.24 -0.22
N TRP A 34 -3.33 12.88 -0.92
CA TRP A 34 -3.02 11.55 -1.39
C TRP A 34 -1.90 10.92 -0.54
N PHE A 35 -2.14 9.70 -0.06
CA PHE A 35 -1.08 8.88 0.51
C PHE A 35 -0.39 8.09 -0.59
N VAL A 36 0.92 8.26 -0.72
CA VAL A 36 1.72 7.47 -1.66
C VAL A 36 2.74 6.67 -0.88
N TRP A 37 2.86 5.38 -1.18
CA TRP A 37 3.89 4.54 -0.59
C TRP A 37 4.53 3.65 -1.64
N LEU A 38 5.84 3.50 -1.53
CA LEU A 38 6.66 2.67 -2.41
C LEU A 38 7.05 1.40 -1.68
N ARG A 39 6.91 0.27 -2.38
CA ARG A 39 7.28 -1.05 -1.88
C ARG A 39 8.17 -1.74 -2.89
N GLU A 40 9.07 -2.56 -2.39
CA GLU A 40 9.98 -3.35 -3.20
C GLU A 40 9.74 -4.84 -2.97
N PHE A 41 10.01 -5.62 -4.02
CA PHE A 41 10.01 -7.08 -4.01
C PHE A 41 11.29 -7.55 -4.67
N ASP A 42 11.81 -8.69 -4.22
CA ASP A 42 13.02 -9.30 -4.80
C ASP A 42 12.79 -9.72 -6.26
N ASP A 43 11.62 -10.30 -6.53
CA ASP A 43 11.15 -10.70 -7.85
C ASP A 43 9.62 -10.81 -7.89
N GLU A 44 9.07 -11.16 -9.05
CA GLU A 44 7.63 -11.35 -9.26
C GLU A 44 7.07 -12.53 -8.45
N GLN A 45 7.84 -13.61 -8.25
CA GLN A 45 7.39 -14.76 -7.48
C GLN A 45 7.26 -14.42 -5.99
N ALA A 46 8.24 -13.70 -5.44
CA ALA A 46 8.22 -13.16 -4.09
C ALA A 46 7.05 -12.19 -3.90
N ARG A 47 6.78 -11.32 -4.88
CA ARG A 47 5.61 -10.41 -4.87
C ARG A 47 4.31 -11.19 -4.76
N GLN A 48 4.10 -12.20 -5.59
CA GLN A 48 2.87 -13.01 -5.59
C GLN A 48 2.69 -13.79 -4.29
N ALA A 49 3.76 -14.41 -3.77
CA ALA A 49 3.73 -15.13 -2.50
C ALA A 49 3.38 -14.20 -1.33
N LEU A 50 4.01 -13.03 -1.28
CA LEU A 50 3.75 -12.03 -0.25
C LEU A 50 2.34 -11.45 -0.36
N TYR A 51 1.82 -11.25 -1.57
CA TYR A 51 0.43 -10.78 -1.77
C TYR A 51 -0.57 -11.82 -1.28
N LYS A 52 -0.36 -13.10 -1.58
CA LYS A 52 -1.22 -14.18 -1.08
C LYS A 52 -1.21 -14.27 0.45
N LYS A 53 -0.05 -14.08 1.07
CA LYS A 53 0.11 -14.07 2.53
C LYS A 53 -0.59 -12.85 3.17
N THR A 54 -0.39 -11.67 2.60
CA THR A 54 -0.84 -10.38 3.14
C THR A 54 -2.33 -10.15 2.92
N TYR A 55 -2.84 -10.43 1.72
CA TYR A 55 -4.24 -10.21 1.34
C TYR A 55 -5.06 -11.50 1.48
N ASN A 56 -4.88 -12.18 2.61
CA ASN A 56 -5.60 -13.40 2.95
C ASN A 56 -7.08 -13.13 3.34
N GLN A 57 -7.81 -14.16 3.71
CA GLN A 57 -9.24 -14.07 4.04
C GLN A 57 -9.50 -13.11 5.21
N TRP A 58 -8.74 -13.23 6.30
CA TRP A 58 -8.84 -12.33 7.46
C TRP A 58 -8.61 -10.87 7.07
N TRP A 59 -7.64 -10.57 6.21
CA TRP A 59 -7.42 -9.20 5.74
C TRP A 59 -8.64 -8.65 4.97
N LYS A 60 -9.24 -9.48 4.11
CA LYS A 60 -10.41 -9.07 3.30
C LYS A 60 -11.64 -8.81 4.15
N ASP A 61 -11.81 -9.57 5.22
CA ASP A 61 -13.00 -9.50 6.07
C ASP A 61 -12.85 -8.43 7.16
N GLU A 62 -11.65 -8.29 7.74
CA GLU A 62 -11.44 -7.42 8.90
C GLU A 62 -10.80 -6.07 8.57
N ILE A 63 -9.75 -6.08 7.73
CA ILE A 63 -8.91 -4.89 7.51
C ILE A 63 -9.41 -4.08 6.32
N ARG A 64 -9.76 -4.73 5.21
CA ARG A 64 -10.22 -4.07 3.98
C ARG A 64 -11.41 -3.14 4.21
N PRO A 65 -12.49 -3.55 4.92
CA PRO A 65 -13.64 -2.67 5.12
C PRO A 65 -13.26 -1.44 5.94
N ARG A 66 -12.43 -1.60 6.98
CA ARG A 66 -11.96 -0.49 7.83
C ARG A 66 -11.13 0.50 7.02
N VAL A 67 -10.18 0.02 6.22
CA VAL A 67 -9.36 0.88 5.35
C VAL A 67 -10.23 1.66 4.38
N PHE A 68 -11.26 1.04 3.80
CA PHE A 68 -12.17 1.70 2.85
C PHE A 68 -13.12 2.73 3.49
N THR A 69 -13.22 2.79 4.83
CA THR A 69 -13.87 3.94 5.50
C THR A 69 -12.95 5.15 5.66
N MET A 70 -11.66 4.99 5.33
CA MET A 70 -10.63 6.02 5.53
C MET A 70 -10.08 6.59 4.23
N ILE A 71 -10.34 5.91 3.10
CA ILE A 71 -9.92 6.30 1.75
C ILE A 71 -11.09 6.18 0.78
N GLU A 72 -11.11 7.05 -0.21
CA GLU A 72 -12.00 6.92 -1.36
C GLU A 72 -11.56 5.72 -2.20
N GLN A 73 -12.38 4.66 -2.21
CA GLN A 73 -12.03 3.39 -2.83
C GLN A 73 -11.79 3.55 -4.35
N ASP A 74 -12.59 4.39 -5.00
CA ASP A 74 -12.56 4.58 -6.45
C ASP A 74 -11.32 5.35 -6.92
N ASP A 75 -10.65 6.03 -6.00
CA ASP A 75 -9.44 6.79 -6.24
C ASP A 75 -8.15 6.00 -5.98
N ILE A 76 -8.24 4.76 -5.48
CA ILE A 76 -7.05 3.94 -5.23
C ILE A 76 -6.33 3.64 -6.55
N ARG A 77 -5.10 4.16 -6.69
CA ARG A 77 -4.22 3.87 -7.82
C ARG A 77 -3.03 3.02 -7.39
N VAL A 78 -2.92 1.82 -7.96
CA VAL A 78 -1.75 0.94 -7.77
C VAL A 78 -1.08 0.73 -9.12
N ARG A 79 0.25 0.85 -9.16
CA ARG A 79 1.07 0.64 -10.36
C ARG A 79 2.27 -0.23 -10.01
N LEU A 80 2.61 -1.15 -10.90
CA LEU A 80 3.86 -1.89 -10.85
C LEU A 80 4.91 -1.08 -11.61
N LEU A 81 6.02 -0.78 -10.96
CA LEU A 81 7.13 -0.02 -11.54
C LEU A 81 8.29 -0.96 -11.84
N ASN A 82 8.91 -0.80 -13.01
CA ASN A 82 10.14 -1.50 -13.36
C ASN A 82 11.33 -0.57 -13.13
N PRO A 83 12.35 -1.00 -12.38
CA PRO A 83 13.53 -0.17 -12.17
C PRO A 83 14.25 0.05 -13.50
N VAL A 84 14.63 1.30 -13.76
CA VAL A 84 15.51 1.66 -14.87
C VAL A 84 16.93 1.71 -14.32
N LYS A 85 17.86 0.99 -14.95
CA LYS A 85 19.28 1.12 -14.62
C LYS A 85 19.76 2.47 -15.15
N LEU A 86 20.18 3.33 -14.23
CA LEU A 86 20.84 4.58 -14.56
C LEU A 86 22.34 4.31 -14.52
N VAL A 87 22.86 3.92 -15.70
CA VAL A 87 24.26 3.61 -16.04
C VAL A 87 24.88 2.42 -15.30
#